data_AF-A0A0D2ZZW8-F1
#
_entry.id   AF-A0A0D2ZZW8-F1
#
_cell.length_a   1.000
_cell.length_b   1.000
_cell.length_c   1.000
_cell.angle_alpha   90.00
_cell.angle_beta   90.00
_cell.angle_gamma   90.00
#
_symmetry.space_group_name_H-M   'P 1'
#
loop_
_entity.id
_entity.type
_entity.pdbx_description
1 polymer ?
#
loop_
_entity_poly.entity_id
_entity_poly.type
_entity_poly.pdbx_seq_one_letter_code
_entity_poly.pdbx_strand_id
1 'polypeptide(L)'
;SQPREGSAVVSLDGSIYVFGGLVNGERTSGVLLLDCRYHTWHQVTPMRVARASATAQVVNGKIYVLGGCKDRRSADWGEVFDPKTQTWAALTVSEPMPDEEDPDTRPRMSLIHGSVVIEDKIYVIDFWNRTFFYSLS
;
A
#
# COMPACT_ATOMS: atom_id res chain seq x y z
N SER A 1 -16.24 -4.77 -10.64
CA SER A 1 -16.81 -4.92 -9.29
C SER A 1 -15.90 -4.20 -8.30
N GLN A 2 -16.44 -3.61 -7.23
CA GLN A 2 -15.60 -3.06 -6.17
C GLN A 2 -14.89 -4.21 -5.42
N PRO A 3 -13.59 -4.08 -5.10
CA PRO A 3 -12.90 -5.03 -4.24
C PRO A 3 -13.54 -5.01 -2.84
N ARG A 4 -13.84 -6.19 -2.31
CA ARG A 4 -14.71 -6.32 -1.12
C ARG A 4 -13.93 -6.54 0.17
N GLU A 5 -12.73 -7.10 0.07
CA GLU A 5 -11.96 -7.60 1.21
C GLU A 5 -10.49 -7.23 1.07
N GLY A 6 -9.88 -6.78 2.18
CA GLY A 6 -8.46 -6.48 2.25
C GLY A 6 -8.02 -5.28 1.42
N SER A 7 -8.91 -4.37 1.03
CA SER A 7 -8.51 -3.11 0.39
C SER A 7 -7.87 -2.17 1.41
N ALA A 8 -6.89 -1.39 0.97
CA ALA A 8 -6.36 -0.26 1.72
C ALA A 8 -7.14 1.00 1.35
N VAL A 9 -7.32 1.92 2.31
CA VAL A 9 -8.13 3.14 2.10
C VAL A 9 -7.43 4.34 2.72
N VAL A 10 -7.41 5.47 2.00
CA VAL A 10 -7.02 6.78 2.56
C VAL A 10 -7.95 7.89 2.06
N SER A 11 -8.03 8.98 2.82
CA SER A 11 -8.63 10.24 2.37
C SER A 11 -7.54 11.26 2.02
N LEU A 12 -7.75 12.00 0.92
CA LEU A 12 -6.89 13.09 0.50
C LEU A 12 -7.72 14.09 -0.33
N ASP A 13 -7.59 15.38 -0.02
CA ASP A 13 -8.19 16.49 -0.77
C ASP A 13 -9.69 16.33 -1.09
N GLY A 14 -10.47 15.88 -0.10
CA GLY A 14 -11.91 15.67 -0.25
C GLY A 14 -12.30 14.43 -1.06
N SER A 15 -11.34 13.54 -1.34
CA SER A 15 -11.58 12.26 -2.01
C SER A 15 -11.20 11.09 -1.10
N ILE A 16 -11.81 9.93 -1.34
CA ILE A 16 -11.43 8.65 -0.74
C ILE A 16 -10.83 7.75 -1.82
N TYR A 17 -9.63 7.26 -1.59
CA TYR A 17 -8.98 6.30 -2.46
C TYR A 17 -9.06 4.90 -1.85
N VAL A 18 -9.40 3.92 -2.69
CA VAL A 18 -9.47 2.50 -2.34
C VAL A 18 -8.49 1.74 -3.23
N PHE A 19 -7.52 1.08 -2.61
CA PHE A 19 -6.43 0.40 -3.29
C PHE A 19 -6.52 -1.11 -3.11
N GLY A 20 -6.45 -1.83 -4.22
CA GLY A 20 -6.34 -3.28 -4.21
C GLY A 20 -7.50 -3.97 -3.50
N GLY A 21 -7.20 -5.11 -2.88
CA GLY A 21 -8.14 -6.03 -2.26
C GLY A 21 -8.32 -7.29 -3.10
N LEU A 22 -9.33 -8.09 -2.74
CA LEU A 22 -9.64 -9.34 -3.41
C LEU A 22 -10.85 -9.21 -4.34
N VAL A 23 -10.71 -9.74 -5.55
CA VAL A 23 -11.79 -9.95 -6.52
C VAL A 23 -11.75 -11.41 -6.93
N ASN A 24 -12.81 -12.17 -6.62
CA ASN A 24 -12.89 -13.62 -6.86
C ASN A 24 -11.71 -14.41 -6.24
N GLY A 25 -11.23 -13.98 -5.06
CA GLY A 25 -10.09 -14.60 -4.36
C GLY A 25 -8.71 -14.17 -4.88
N GLU A 26 -8.65 -13.41 -5.97
CA GLU A 26 -7.40 -12.92 -6.55
C GLU A 26 -7.13 -11.46 -6.16
N ARG A 27 -5.86 -11.13 -5.95
CA ARG A 27 -5.43 -9.75 -5.67
C ARG A 27 -5.63 -8.88 -6.89
N THR A 28 -6.06 -7.65 -6.69
CA THR A 28 -6.16 -6.65 -7.77
C THR A 28 -5.16 -5.51 -7.55
N SER A 29 -4.70 -4.91 -8.66
CA SER A 29 -3.97 -3.64 -8.66
C SER A 29 -4.91 -2.44 -8.87
N GLY A 30 -6.21 -2.69 -9.01
CA GLY A 30 -7.21 -1.66 -9.25
C GLY A 30 -7.26 -0.63 -8.14
N VAL A 31 -7.52 0.62 -8.54
CA VAL A 31 -7.68 1.76 -7.64
C VAL A 31 -8.99 2.46 -7.98
N LEU A 32 -9.77 2.72 -6.94
CA LEU A 32 -11.00 3.48 -7.04
C LEU A 32 -10.86 4.79 -6.26
N LEU A 33 -11.41 5.85 -6.82
CA LEU A 33 -11.53 7.16 -6.20
C LEU A 33 -13.01 7.46 -6.02
N LEU A 34 -13.43 7.80 -4.80
CA LEU A 34 -14.70 8.44 -4.53
C LEU A 34 -14.46 9.94 -4.38
N ASP A 35 -15.02 10.72 -5.30
CA ASP A 35 -15.17 12.16 -5.11
C ASP A 35 -16.31 12.39 -4.11
N CYS A 36 -15.99 12.86 -2.90
CA CYS A 36 -16.98 13.03 -1.84
C CYS A 36 -17.88 14.25 -2.06
N ARG A 37 -17.51 15.18 -2.95
CA ARG A 37 -18.32 16.36 -3.25
C ARG A 37 -19.50 15.99 -4.16
N TYR A 38 -19.25 15.12 -5.13
CA TYR A 38 -20.26 14.71 -6.12
C TYR A 38 -20.80 13.29 -5.89
N HIS A 39 -20.24 12.56 -4.92
CA HIS A 39 -20.55 11.16 -4.63
C HIS A 39 -20.37 10.24 -5.85
N THR A 40 -19.34 10.52 -6.65
CA THR A 40 -19.05 9.77 -7.89
C THR A 40 -17.79 8.92 -7.73
N TRP A 41 -17.87 7.70 -8.27
CA TRP A 41 -16.75 6.78 -8.32
C TRP A 41 -16.01 6.87 -9.65
N HIS A 42 -14.69 6.90 -9.57
CA HIS A 42 -13.79 6.92 -10.71
C HIS A 42 -12.76 5.80 -10.60
N GLN A 43 -12.38 5.22 -11.72
CA GLN A 43 -11.17 4.42 -11.80
C GLN A 43 -9.99 5.35 -12.05
N VAL A 44 -8.90 5.15 -11.31
CA VAL A 44 -7.64 5.88 -11.51
C VAL A 44 -6.52 4.93 -11.89
N THR A 45 -5.35 5.47 -12.21
CA THR A 45 -4.18 4.67 -12.64
C THR A 45 -3.94 3.50 -11.69
N PRO A 46 -3.98 2.24 -12.19
CA PRO A 46 -3.79 1.07 -11.35
C PRO A 46 -2.38 1.04 -10.75
N MET A 47 -2.23 0.39 -9.60
CA MET A 47 -0.94 0.11 -8.98
C MET A 47 -0.06 -0.72 -9.91
N ARG A 48 1.26 -0.65 -9.70
CA ARG A 48 2.25 -1.51 -10.39
C ARG A 48 2.11 -2.97 -9.96
N VAL A 49 1.75 -3.19 -8.70
CA VAL A 49 1.66 -4.52 -8.09
C VAL A 49 0.24 -4.75 -7.57
N ALA A 50 -0.31 -5.94 -7.81
CA ALA A 50 -1.60 -6.34 -7.24
C ALA A 50 -1.47 -6.65 -5.75
N ARG A 51 -2.33 -6.06 -4.92
CA ARG A 51 -2.21 -6.09 -3.46
C ARG A 51 -3.54 -6.45 -2.80
N ALA A 52 -3.50 -7.20 -1.71
CA ALA A 52 -4.61 -7.34 -0.76
C ALA A 52 -4.07 -7.45 0.66
N SER A 53 -4.80 -6.91 1.63
CA SER A 53 -4.36 -6.67 3.01
C SER A 53 -3.09 -5.82 3.09
N ALA A 54 -3.00 -4.84 2.19
CA ALA A 54 -2.00 -3.79 2.23
C ALA A 54 -2.41 -2.68 3.21
N THR A 55 -1.49 -1.76 3.45
CA THR A 55 -1.78 -0.51 4.13
C THR A 55 -1.52 0.68 3.20
N ALA A 56 -2.20 1.79 3.42
CA ALA A 56 -2.00 3.01 2.67
C ALA A 56 -1.89 4.20 3.63
N GLN A 57 -0.97 5.13 3.34
CA GLN A 57 -0.73 6.33 4.14
C GLN A 57 -0.49 7.55 3.26
N VAL A 58 -0.96 8.71 3.71
CA VAL A 58 -0.73 9.99 3.03
C VAL A 58 0.46 10.68 3.69
N VAL A 59 1.47 11.02 2.90
CA VAL A 59 2.60 11.83 3.37
C VAL A 59 2.98 12.85 2.30
N ASN A 60 3.08 14.12 2.68
CA ASN A 60 3.43 15.23 1.80
C ASN A 60 2.62 15.28 0.49
N GLY A 61 1.31 14.97 0.58
CA GLY A 61 0.37 14.96 -0.55
C GLY A 61 0.51 13.77 -1.51
N LYS A 62 1.37 12.79 -1.19
CA LYS A 62 1.53 11.54 -1.93
C LYS A 62 0.94 10.38 -1.12
N ILE A 63 0.54 9.32 -1.81
CA ILE A 63 -0.09 8.14 -1.19
C ILE A 63 0.86 6.96 -1.30
N TYR A 64 1.28 6.43 -0.16
CA TYR A 64 2.18 5.29 -0.05
C TYR A 64 1.37 4.05 0.24
N VAL A 65 1.55 3.00 -0.57
CA VAL A 65 0.86 1.71 -0.41
C VAL A 65 1.91 0.62 -0.16
N LEU A 66 1.79 -0.07 0.98
CA LEU A 66 2.81 -0.98 1.49
C LEU A 66 2.23 -2.38 1.76
N GLY A 67 3.01 -3.40 1.44
CA GLY A 67 2.71 -4.80 1.69
C GLY A 67 1.57 -5.37 0.84
N GLY A 68 1.05 -6.52 1.26
CA GLY A 68 -0.12 -7.16 0.64
C GLY A 68 0.11 -7.77 -0.74
N CYS A 69 1.33 -7.75 -1.26
CA CYS A 69 1.72 -8.30 -2.55
C CYS A 69 1.98 -9.83 -2.48
N LYS A 70 1.95 -10.49 -3.63
CA LYS A 70 2.29 -11.93 -3.76
C LYS A 70 3.79 -12.13 -3.91
N ASP A 71 4.43 -11.24 -4.67
CA ASP A 71 5.86 -11.30 -4.97
C ASP A 71 6.69 -10.72 -3.83
N ARG A 72 7.83 -11.36 -3.60
CA ARG A 72 8.75 -11.11 -2.48
C ARG A 72 9.93 -10.23 -2.87
N ARG A 73 9.89 -9.59 -4.04
CA ARG A 73 10.97 -8.70 -4.46
C ARG A 73 10.88 -7.44 -3.63
N SER A 74 12.00 -7.05 -3.02
CA SER A 74 12.11 -5.85 -2.20
C SER A 74 11.54 -4.59 -2.88
N ALA A 75 11.76 -4.43 -4.20
CA ALA A 75 11.23 -3.31 -4.99
C ALA A 75 9.70 -3.31 -5.21
N ASP A 76 9.03 -4.43 -4.95
CA ASP A 76 7.59 -4.59 -5.10
C ASP A 76 6.86 -4.50 -3.75
N TRP A 77 7.62 -4.43 -2.64
CA TRP A 77 7.07 -4.35 -1.29
C TRP A 77 6.20 -3.12 -1.07
N GLY A 78 6.58 -1.98 -1.64
CA GLY A 78 5.83 -0.74 -1.52
C GLY A 78 5.94 0.11 -2.78
N GLU A 79 4.95 0.97 -2.96
CA GLU A 79 4.90 1.93 -4.05
C GLU A 79 4.23 3.22 -3.61
N VAL A 80 4.58 4.32 -4.27
CA VAL A 80 4.03 5.66 -4.01
C VAL A 80 3.29 6.17 -5.23
N PHE A 81 2.10 6.69 -5.00
CA PHE A 81 1.27 7.38 -5.97
C PHE A 81 1.37 8.88 -5.76
N ASP A 82 1.62 9.60 -6.85
CA ASP A 82 1.49 11.05 -6.90
C ASP A 82 0.16 11.42 -7.59
N PRO A 83 -0.85 11.89 -6.84
CA PRO A 83 -2.15 12.26 -7.41
C PRO A 83 -2.08 13.40 -8.42
N LYS A 84 -1.05 14.27 -8.35
CA LYS A 84 -0.91 15.43 -9.23
C LYS A 84 -0.47 15.00 -10.63
N THR A 85 0.40 14.00 -10.70
CA THR A 85 0.91 13.45 -11.97
C THR A 85 0.20 12.16 -12.39
N GLN A 86 -0.59 11.57 -11.49
CA GLN A 86 -1.23 10.26 -11.65
C GLN A 86 -0.24 9.12 -11.96
N THR A 87 0.96 9.19 -11.40
CA THR A 87 2.03 8.20 -11.63
C THR A 87 2.38 7.42 -10.37
N TRP A 88 2.84 6.18 -10.58
CA TRP A 88 3.35 5.30 -9.54
C TRP A 88 4.87 5.18 -9.63
N ALA A 89 5.54 5.14 -8.47
CA ALA A 89 6.95 4.81 -8.35
C ALA A 89 7.17 3.69 -7.32
N ALA A 90 8.16 2.82 -7.56
CA ALA A 90 8.57 1.81 -6.59
C ALA A 90 9.20 2.47 -5.37
N LEU A 91 8.91 1.98 -4.17
CA LEU A 91 9.68 2.32 -2.99
C LEU A 91 10.91 1.43 -2.96
N THR A 92 12.07 2.07 -3.01
CA THR A 92 13.33 1.37 -2.80
C THR A 92 13.61 1.46 -1.30
N VAL A 93 13.64 0.31 -0.62
CA VAL A 93 14.11 0.23 0.76
C VAL A 93 15.63 0.39 0.70
N SER A 94 16.13 1.42 1.39
CA SER A 94 17.57 1.70 1.48
C SER A 94 18.30 0.72 2.40
N GLU A 95 17.58 0.05 3.28
CA GLU A 95 18.11 -0.95 4.20
C GLU A 95 17.52 -2.33 3.89
N PRO A 96 18.33 -3.40 3.91
CA PRO A 96 17.81 -4.76 3.73
C PRO A 96 16.79 -5.06 4.82
N MET A 97 15.66 -5.64 4.42
CA MET A 97 14.66 -6.08 5.39
C MET A 97 15.30 -7.16 6.29
N PRO A 98 15.09 -7.11 7.63
CA PRO A 98 15.74 -8.03 8.58
C PRO A 98 15.52 -9.53 8.31
N ASP A 99 14.51 -9.86 7.52
CA ASP A 99 14.08 -11.21 7.18
C ASP A 99 14.56 -11.71 5.80
N GLU A 100 15.45 -10.98 5.12
CA GLU A 100 16.16 -11.53 3.95
C GLU A 100 17.22 -12.59 4.34
N GLU A 101 17.70 -12.61 5.59
CA GLU A 101 18.78 -13.49 6.03
C GLU A 101 18.34 -14.92 6.44
N ASP A 102 17.07 -15.14 6.80
CA ASP A 102 16.58 -16.45 7.24
C ASP A 102 15.45 -16.99 6.33
N PRO A 103 15.67 -18.10 5.59
CA PRO A 103 14.69 -18.67 4.69
C PRO A 103 13.45 -19.28 5.38
N ASP A 104 13.53 -19.65 6.67
CA ASP A 104 12.47 -20.32 7.43
C ASP A 104 11.59 -19.35 8.25
N THR A 105 12.07 -18.16 8.59
CA THR A 105 11.26 -17.09 9.21
C THR A 105 10.66 -16.11 8.21
N ARG A 106 10.82 -16.36 6.89
CA ARG A 106 10.20 -15.56 5.82
C ARG A 106 8.72 -15.38 6.10
N PRO A 107 8.27 -14.23 6.60
CA PRO A 107 6.86 -14.03 6.83
C PRO A 107 6.13 -14.18 5.51
N ARG A 108 4.90 -14.65 5.60
CA ARG A 108 3.91 -14.27 4.61
C ARG A 108 3.78 -12.75 4.71
N MET A 109 4.56 -12.02 3.91
CA MET A 109 4.54 -10.57 3.67
C MET A 109 3.14 -10.04 3.25
N SER A 110 2.10 -10.85 3.39
CA SER A 110 0.79 -10.65 2.82
C SER A 110 -0.19 -9.91 3.73
N LEU A 111 0.10 -9.73 5.02
CA LEU A 111 -0.86 -9.16 5.98
C LEU A 111 -0.20 -8.08 6.85
N ILE A 112 -0.56 -6.83 6.60
CA ILE A 112 -0.21 -5.70 7.47
C ILE A 112 -1.30 -5.56 8.55
N HIS A 113 -0.91 -5.43 9.81
CA HIS A 113 -1.85 -5.27 10.94
C HIS A 113 -2.19 -3.80 11.19
N GLY A 114 -1.20 -2.92 11.05
CA GLY A 114 -1.40 -1.49 11.20
C GLY A 114 -0.23 -0.70 10.62
N SER A 115 -0.47 0.58 10.35
CA SER A 115 0.60 1.53 10.06
C SER A 115 0.27 2.91 10.60
N VAL A 116 1.30 3.70 10.85
CA VAL A 116 1.19 5.08 11.36
C VAL A 116 2.31 5.93 10.78
N VAL A 117 2.01 7.21 10.54
CA VAL A 117 2.99 8.20 10.10
C VAL A 117 3.47 9.01 11.30
N ILE A 118 4.78 9.10 11.52
CA ILE A 118 5.40 9.94 12.55
C ILE A 118 6.64 10.60 11.93
N GLU A 119 6.73 11.93 11.96
CA GLU A 119 7.89 12.71 11.50
C GLU A 119 8.41 12.26 10.11
N ASP A 120 7.52 12.27 9.11
CA ASP A 120 7.79 11.84 7.73
C ASP A 120 8.27 10.39 7.57
N LYS A 121 8.04 9.54 8.58
CA LYS A 121 8.31 8.09 8.52
C LYS A 121 7.02 7.32 8.60
N ILE A 122 6.88 6.30 7.76
CA ILE A 122 5.76 5.38 7.81
C ILE A 122 6.19 4.15 8.60
N TYR A 123 5.65 4.00 9.80
CA TYR A 123 5.83 2.81 10.64
C TYR A 123 4.76 1.79 10.27
N VAL A 124 5.17 0.55 10.07
CA VAL A 124 4.32 -0.58 9.69
C VAL A 124 4.50 -1.69 10.70
N ILE A 125 3.39 -2.17 11.25
CA ILE A 125 3.34 -3.33 12.13
C ILE A 125 2.74 -4.48 11.35
N ASP A 126 3.49 -5.56 11.20
CA ASP A 126 3.00 -6.77 10.54
C ASP A 126 2.19 -7.67 11.50
N PHE A 127 1.61 -8.74 10.94
CA PHE A 127 0.83 -9.72 11.71
C PHE A 127 1.60 -10.39 12.86
N TRP A 128 2.93 -10.34 12.85
CA TRP A 128 3.79 -10.94 13.88
C TRP A 128 4.27 -9.89 14.90
N ASN A 129 3.62 -8.72 14.95
CA ASN A 129 4.00 -7.57 15.79
C ASN A 129 5.41 -7.03 15.52
N ARG A 130 5.98 -7.28 14.35
CA ARG A 130 7.27 -6.71 13.95
C ARG A 130 7.03 -5.32 13.39
N THR A 131 7.84 -4.37 13.84
CA THR A 131 7.76 -2.97 13.42
C THR A 131 8.88 -2.67 12.43
N PHE A 132 8.52 -2.11 11.28
CA PHE A 132 9.45 -1.59 10.27
C PHE A 132 9.09 -0.13 10.02
N PHE A 133 10.05 0.70 9.62
CA PHE A 133 9.75 2.07 9.20
C PHE A 133 10.35 2.37 7.83
N TYR A 134 9.61 3.13 7.03
CA TYR A 134 10.12 3.71 5.80
C TYR A 134 10.39 5.19 6.04
N SER A 135 11.64 5.62 5.84
CA SER A 135 12.02 7.02 5.89
C SER A 135 11.83 7.65 4.53
N LEU A 136 11.11 8.77 4.48
CA LEU A 136 10.98 9.57 3.28
C LEU A 136 12.20 10.48 3.18
N SER A 137 13.12 10.17 2.27
CA SER A 137 14.28 11.01 1.93
C SER A 137 13.92 12.10 0.94
#